data_AF-A0A2V6I221-F1
#
_entry.id   AF-A0A2V6I221-F1
#
_cell.length_a   1.000
_cell.length_b   1.000
_cell.length_c   1.000
_cell.angle_alpha   90.00
_cell.angle_beta   90.00
_cell.angle_gamma   90.00
#
_symmetry.space_group_name_H-M   'P 1'
#
loop_
_entity.id
_entity.type
_entity.pdbx_description
1 polymer ?
#
loop_
_entity_poly.entity_id
_entity_poly.type
_entity_poly.pdbx_seq_one_letter_code
_entity_poly.pdbx_strand_id
1 'polypeptide(L)'
;MPKSRTPLMIGWEAARANAKPALIIQALMLALAISFYANSTMADALRNLAEFKRAHGIVFVFGASVLAGALLPELFLILFFQRGRPQIGNLRNLAFTVPVWGFDGSLVDLLYHTEASWLGDVATLPVVLGKICIDQFGYNVL
;
A
#
# COMPACT_ATOMS: atom_id res chain seq x y z
N MET A 1 -37.22 17.40 5.60
CA MET A 1 -36.43 16.79 4.50
C MET A 1 -34.97 16.81 4.92
N PRO A 2 -34.27 15.66 5.03
CA PRO A 2 -32.85 15.67 5.33
C PRO A 2 -32.13 16.34 4.15
N LYS A 3 -31.30 17.36 4.44
CA LYS A 3 -30.47 18.02 3.42
C LYS A 3 -29.63 16.95 2.72
N SER A 4 -29.84 16.77 1.42
CA SER A 4 -28.98 15.96 0.57
C SER A 4 -27.54 16.44 0.76
N ARG A 5 -26.68 15.59 1.32
CA ARG A 5 -25.27 15.92 1.54
C ARG A 5 -24.62 15.96 0.16
N THR A 6 -23.95 17.07 -0.16
CA THR A 6 -23.21 17.14 -1.42
C THR A 6 -22.00 16.19 -1.37
N PRO A 7 -21.58 15.60 -2.50
CA PRO A 7 -20.41 14.72 -2.55
C PRO A 7 -19.15 15.35 -1.94
N LEU A 8 -18.97 16.67 -2.10
CA LEU A 8 -17.87 17.43 -1.51
C LEU A 8 -17.89 17.43 0.03
N MET A 9 -19.07 17.51 0.65
CA MET A 9 -19.18 17.44 2.10
C MET A 9 -18.83 16.05 2.62
N ILE A 10 -19.25 14.99 1.92
CA ILE A 10 -18.91 13.60 2.27
C ILE A 10 -17.40 13.38 2.15
N GLY A 11 -16.80 13.86 1.06
CA GLY A 11 -15.35 13.80 0.85
C GLY A 11 -14.56 14.55 1.93
N TRP A 12 -15.02 15.74 2.32
CA TRP A 12 -14.39 16.51 3.39
C TRP A 12 -14.49 15.84 4.76
N GLU A 13 -15.65 15.26 5.10
CA GLU A 13 -15.82 14.51 6.35
C GLU A 13 -14.90 13.28 6.38
N ALA A 14 -14.82 12.53 5.28
CA ALA A 14 -13.93 11.38 5.15
C ALA A 14 -12.44 11.79 5.27
N ALA A 15 -12.03 12.88 4.61
CA ALA A 15 -10.68 13.41 4.72
C ALA A 15 -10.35 13.80 6.17
N ARG A 16 -11.27 14.47 6.85
CA ARG A 16 -11.10 14.86 8.26
C ARG A 16 -11.02 13.66 9.19
N ALA A 17 -11.82 12.62 8.97
CA ALA A 17 -11.80 11.39 9.76
C ALA A 17 -10.47 10.64 9.61
N ASN A 18 -9.89 10.66 8.41
CA ASN A 18 -8.65 9.95 8.09
C ASN A 18 -7.38 10.81 8.20
N ALA A 19 -7.49 12.09 8.57
CA ALA A 19 -6.34 13.00 8.65
C ALA A 19 -5.27 12.52 9.64
N LYS A 20 -5.68 12.04 10.83
CA LYS A 20 -4.73 11.54 11.84
C LYS A 20 -3.94 10.31 11.37
N PRO A 21 -4.58 9.20 10.92
CA PRO A 21 -3.84 8.05 10.43
C PRO A 21 -2.99 8.41 9.20
N ALA A 22 -3.49 9.27 8.30
CA ALA A 22 -2.71 9.73 7.15
C ALA A 22 -1.43 10.47 7.57
N LEU A 23 -1.50 11.38 8.55
CA LEU A 23 -0.33 12.09 9.06
C LEU A 23 0.69 11.17 9.73
N ILE A 24 0.23 10.13 10.44
CA ILE A 24 1.12 9.14 11.06
C ILE A 24 1.89 8.38 9.97
N ILE A 25 1.19 7.90 8.93
CA ILE A 25 1.82 7.19 7.81
C ILE A 25 2.81 8.12 7.09
N GLN A 26 2.43 9.36 6.81
CA GLN A 26 3.31 10.35 6.18
C GLN A 26 4.57 10.65 7.01
N ALA A 27 4.43 10.77 8.33
CA ALA A 27 5.57 10.97 9.23
C ALA A 27 6.53 9.78 9.21
N LEU A 28 6.01 8.55 9.20
CA LEU A 28 6.82 7.33 9.09
C LEU A 28 7.54 7.24 7.73
N MET A 29 6.85 7.56 6.63
CA MET A 29 7.45 7.62 5.30
C MET A 29 8.58 8.65 5.24
N LEU A 30 8.35 9.85 5.77
CA LEU A 30 9.36 10.91 5.83
C LEU A 30 10.56 10.50 6.69
N ALA A 31 10.32 9.89 7.85
CA ALA A 31 11.38 9.40 8.72
C ALA A 31 12.23 8.32 8.04
N LEU A 32 11.60 7.41 7.30
CA LEU A 32 12.29 6.38 6.53
C LEU A 32 13.14 7.01 5.42
N ALA A 33 12.59 7.98 4.68
CA ALA A 33 13.32 8.70 3.63
C ALA A 33 14.52 9.46 4.20
N ILE A 34 14.34 10.21 5.29
CA ILE A 34 15.44 10.90 5.98
C ILE A 34 16.51 9.89 6.41
N SER A 35 16.10 8.77 7.00
CA SER A 35 17.03 7.73 7.47
C SER A 35 17.84 7.11 6.33
N PHE A 36 17.24 6.92 5.15
CA PHE A 36 17.93 6.44 3.96
C PHE A 36 19.04 7.40 3.49
N TYR A 37 18.84 8.72 3.57
CA TYR A 37 19.86 9.69 3.16
C TYR A 37 20.86 10.04 4.27
N ALA A 38 20.45 9.97 5.54
CA ALA A 38 21.26 10.40 6.68
C ALA A 38 22.08 9.27 7.33
N ASN A 39 21.73 8.00 7.12
CA ASN A 39 22.38 6.86 7.77
C ASN A 39 22.75 5.77 6.75
N SER A 40 24.05 5.53 6.57
CA SER A 40 24.56 4.55 5.61
C SER A 40 24.10 3.12 5.91
N THR A 41 24.04 2.71 7.18
CA THR A 41 23.57 1.38 7.58
C THR A 41 22.11 1.16 7.17
N MET A 42 21.26 2.17 7.35
CA MET A 42 19.85 2.10 6.92
C MET A 42 19.75 2.09 5.39
N ALA A 43 20.56 2.89 4.70
CA ALA A 43 20.62 2.92 3.25
C ALA A 43 21.00 1.54 2.68
N ASP A 44 22.03 0.90 3.24
CA ASP A 44 22.49 -0.42 2.83
C ASP A 44 21.44 -1.49 3.10
N ALA A 45 20.79 -1.46 4.27
CA ALA A 45 19.69 -2.38 4.58
C ALA A 45 18.54 -2.26 3.57
N LEU A 46 18.13 -1.04 3.20
CA LEU A 46 17.06 -0.81 2.23
C LEU A 46 17.47 -1.18 0.80
N ARG A 47 18.74 -0.98 0.42
CA ARG A 47 19.29 -1.42 -0.87
C ARG A 47 19.33 -2.95 -0.97
N ASN A 48 19.79 -3.63 0.08
CA ASN A 48 19.77 -5.09 0.15
C ASN A 48 18.35 -5.64 0.05
N LEU A 49 17.37 -4.98 0.70
CA LEU A 49 15.97 -5.35 0.56
C LEU A 49 15.46 -5.14 -0.88
N ALA A 50 15.86 -4.06 -1.53
CA ALA A 50 15.50 -3.79 -2.94
C ALA A 50 16.12 -4.83 -3.89
N GLU A 51 17.37 -5.24 -3.67
CA GLU A 51 18.02 -6.32 -4.41
C GLU A 51 17.33 -7.67 -4.17
N PHE A 52 16.95 -7.95 -2.92
CA PHE A 52 16.19 -9.16 -2.59
C PHE A 52 14.83 -9.19 -3.30
N LYS A 53 14.11 -8.06 -3.36
CA LYS A 53 12.89 -7.91 -4.17
C LYS A 53 13.19 -8.21 -5.64
N ARG A 54 14.24 -7.63 -6.22
CA ARG A 54 14.60 -7.84 -7.63
C ARG A 54 14.93 -9.31 -7.93
N ALA A 55 15.62 -9.99 -7.02
CA ALA A 55 16.00 -11.39 -7.18
C ALA A 55 14.81 -12.35 -7.15
N HIS A 56 13.79 -12.05 -6.35
CA HIS A 56 12.60 -12.92 -6.17
C HIS A 56 11.38 -12.46 -6.96
N GLY A 57 11.43 -11.26 -7.56
CA GLY A 57 10.43 -10.69 -8.44
C GLY A 57 9.02 -10.75 -7.84
N ILE A 58 8.09 -11.30 -8.63
CA ILE A 58 6.67 -11.36 -8.28
C ILE A 58 6.37 -12.20 -7.02
N VAL A 59 7.22 -13.19 -6.69
CA VAL A 59 7.01 -14.01 -5.49
C VAL A 59 7.21 -13.19 -4.22
N PHE A 60 8.21 -12.31 -4.21
CA PHE A 60 8.42 -11.38 -3.10
C PHE A 60 7.24 -10.43 -2.96
N VAL A 61 6.78 -9.86 -4.08
CA VAL A 61 5.63 -8.95 -4.10
C VAL A 61 4.39 -9.63 -3.57
N PHE A 62 4.08 -10.83 -4.06
CA PHE A 62 2.94 -11.62 -3.58
C PHE A 62 3.02 -11.82 -2.06
N GLY A 63 4.17 -12.27 -1.55
CA GLY A 63 4.37 -12.48 -0.12
C GLY A 63 4.25 -11.20 0.71
N ALA A 64 4.84 -10.10 0.23
CA ALA A 64 4.78 -8.80 0.89
C ALA A 64 3.35 -8.25 0.92
N SER A 65 2.60 -8.37 -0.18
CA SER A 65 1.21 -7.92 -0.28
C SER A 65 0.28 -8.77 0.58
N VAL A 66 0.50 -10.08 0.66
CA VAL A 66 -0.22 -10.96 1.60
C VAL A 66 0.09 -10.57 3.04
N LEU A 67 1.36 -10.33 3.37
CA LEU A 67 1.76 -9.94 4.72
C LEU A 67 1.10 -8.62 5.14
N ALA A 68 1.15 -7.61 4.28
CA ALA A 68 0.64 -6.28 4.55
C ALA A 68 -0.89 -6.19 4.49
N GLY A 69 -1.51 -6.82 3.49
CA GLY A 69 -2.95 -6.72 3.22
C GLY A 69 -3.82 -7.75 3.93
N ALA A 70 -3.28 -8.95 4.20
CA ALA A 70 -4.06 -10.03 4.83
C ALA A 70 -3.59 -10.33 6.26
N LEU A 71 -2.31 -10.64 6.46
CA LEU A 71 -1.82 -11.17 7.75
C LEU A 71 -1.76 -10.10 8.85
N LEU A 72 -1.18 -8.92 8.56
CA LEU A 72 -1.06 -7.82 9.52
C LEU A 72 -2.43 -7.34 10.03
N PRO A 73 -3.41 -7.06 9.17
CA PRO A 73 -4.75 -6.66 9.60
C PRO A 73 -5.45 -7.73 10.44
N GLU A 74 -5.36 -9.00 10.03
CA GLU A 74 -5.96 -10.11 10.78
C GLU A 74 -5.31 -10.28 12.15
N LEU A 75 -3.98 -10.16 12.23
CA LEU A 75 -3.24 -10.20 13.50
C LEU A 75 -3.65 -9.03 14.41
N PHE A 76 -3.81 -7.83 13.85
CA PHE A 76 -4.32 -6.67 14.59
C PHE A 76 -5.72 -6.95 15.15
N LEU A 77 -6.61 -7.53 14.35
CA LEU A 77 -7.94 -7.90 14.80
C LEU A 77 -7.90 -8.91 15.95
N ILE A 78 -7.07 -9.95 15.81
CA ILE A 78 -6.91 -10.98 16.85
C ILE A 78 -6.38 -10.37 18.15
N LEU A 79 -5.33 -9.56 18.08
CA LEU A 79 -4.66 -9.01 19.26
C LEU A 79 -5.53 -7.96 19.97
N PHE A 80 -6.05 -6.98 19.23
CA PHE A 80 -6.73 -5.82 19.84
C PHE A 80 -8.22 -6.03 20.05
N PHE A 81 -8.90 -6.79 19.19
CA PHE A 81 -10.36 -6.95 19.24
C PHE A 81 -10.78 -8.31 19.79
N GLN A 82 -10.04 -9.39 19.50
CA GLN A 82 -10.35 -10.74 20.00
C GLN A 82 -9.54 -11.16 21.23
N ARG A 83 -8.74 -10.24 21.82
CA ARG A 83 -7.92 -10.49 23.02
C ARG A 83 -6.99 -11.70 22.88
N GLY A 84 -6.43 -11.89 21.68
CA GLY A 84 -5.50 -12.98 21.38
C GLY A 84 -6.16 -14.35 21.16
N ARG A 85 -7.49 -14.41 20.99
CA ARG A 85 -8.21 -15.68 20.79
C ARG A 85 -8.62 -15.85 19.31
N PRO A 86 -7.84 -16.58 18.50
CA PRO A 86 -8.20 -16.82 17.10
C PRO A 86 -9.48 -17.66 17.00
N GLN A 87 -10.30 -17.34 16.01
CA GLN A 87 -11.55 -18.01 15.69
C GLN A 87 -11.49 -18.61 14.28
N ILE A 88 -12.35 -19.59 13.99
CA ILE A 88 -12.48 -20.18 12.64
C ILE A 88 -12.83 -19.11 11.59
N GLY A 89 -13.57 -18.07 12.00
CA GLY A 89 -13.86 -16.92 11.14
C GLY A 89 -12.61 -16.24 10.61
N ASN A 90 -11.53 -16.15 11.40
CA ASN A 90 -10.26 -15.56 10.99
C ASN A 90 -9.59 -16.39 9.89
N LEU A 91 -9.66 -17.73 9.97
CA LEU A 91 -9.14 -18.61 8.91
C LEU A 91 -9.93 -18.45 7.62
N ARG A 92 -11.25 -18.31 7.70
CA ARG A 92 -12.09 -18.05 6.51
C ARG A 92 -11.77 -16.69 5.90
N ASN A 93 -11.56 -15.67 6.73
CA ASN A 93 -11.13 -14.36 6.26
C ASN A 93 -9.78 -14.45 5.56
N LEU A 94 -8.79 -15.09 6.16
CA LEU A 94 -7.46 -15.29 5.56
C LEU A 94 -7.53 -16.09 4.25
N ALA A 95 -8.33 -17.15 4.20
CA ALA A 95 -8.51 -17.93 2.98
C ALA A 95 -9.04 -17.09 1.81
N PHE A 96 -9.79 -16.02 2.10
CA PHE A 96 -10.26 -15.07 1.11
C PHE A 96 -9.26 -13.92 0.86
N THR A 97 -8.73 -13.30 1.91
CA THR A 97 -7.91 -12.09 1.79
C THR A 97 -6.51 -12.38 1.25
N VAL A 98 -5.92 -13.54 1.54
CA VAL A 98 -4.61 -13.95 1.02
C VAL A 98 -4.59 -13.97 -0.52
N PRO A 99 -5.44 -14.73 -1.23
CA PRO A 99 -5.41 -14.73 -2.69
C PRO A 99 -5.78 -13.37 -3.27
N VAL A 100 -6.71 -12.63 -2.66
CA VAL A 100 -7.12 -11.29 -3.13
C VAL A 100 -5.94 -10.32 -3.08
N TRP A 101 -5.28 -10.17 -1.93
CA TRP A 101 -4.17 -9.23 -1.77
C TRP A 101 -2.90 -9.68 -2.50
N GLY A 102 -2.64 -10.99 -2.56
CA GLY A 102 -1.53 -11.52 -3.34
C GLY A 102 -1.70 -11.25 -4.83
N PHE A 103 -2.91 -11.45 -5.37
CA PHE A 103 -3.23 -11.16 -6.77
C PHE A 103 -3.20 -9.66 -7.07
N ASP A 104 -3.91 -8.85 -6.29
CA ASP A 104 -3.95 -7.39 -6.46
C ASP A 104 -2.56 -6.77 -6.37
N GLY A 105 -1.77 -7.14 -5.36
CA GLY A 105 -0.39 -6.69 -5.24
C GLY A 105 0.50 -7.06 -6.42
N SER A 106 0.28 -8.24 -7.01
CA SER A 106 1.00 -8.69 -8.21
C SER A 106 0.59 -7.89 -9.45
N LEU A 107 -0.70 -7.54 -9.59
CA LEU A 107 -1.19 -6.68 -10.66
C LEU A 107 -0.61 -5.27 -10.57
N VAL A 108 -0.56 -4.69 -9.37
CA VAL A 108 0.02 -3.36 -9.13
C VAL A 108 1.52 -3.35 -9.47
N ASP A 109 2.27 -4.39 -9.11
CA ASP A 109 3.69 -4.47 -9.46
C ASP A 109 3.90 -4.59 -10.98
N LEU A 110 3.07 -5.36 -11.67
CA LEU A 110 3.09 -5.44 -13.14
C LEU A 110 2.74 -4.10 -13.79
N LEU A 111 1.75 -3.38 -13.26
CA LEU A 111 1.39 -2.04 -13.70
C LEU A 111 2.59 -1.11 -13.58
N TYR A 112 3.21 -1.04 -12.40
CA TYR A 112 4.36 -0.15 -12.17
C TYR A 112 5.58 -0.51 -13.00
N HIS A 113 5.83 -1.80 -13.26
CA HIS A 113 6.85 -2.23 -14.20
C HIS A 113 6.54 -1.77 -15.63
N THR A 114 5.29 -1.87 -16.05
CA THR A 114 4.83 -1.43 -17.38
C THR A 114 4.93 0.09 -17.52
N GLU A 115 4.47 0.84 -16.52
CA GLU A 115 4.58 2.30 -16.49
C GLU A 115 6.03 2.78 -16.50
N ALA A 116 6.93 2.10 -15.78
CA ALA A 116 8.35 2.40 -15.83
C ALA A 116 8.94 2.19 -17.23
N SER A 117 8.45 1.18 -17.97
CA SER A 117 8.89 0.94 -19.35
C SER A 117 8.33 1.97 -20.35
N TRP A 118 7.12 2.50 -20.11
CA TRP A 118 6.44 3.42 -21.02
C TRP A 118 6.80 4.89 -20.77
N LEU A 119 6.83 5.30 -19.51
CA LEU A 119 7.05 6.69 -19.11
C LEU A 119 8.47 6.94 -18.61
N GLY A 120 9.18 5.88 -18.21
CA GLY A 120 10.52 5.97 -17.63
C GLY A 120 10.53 5.80 -16.10
N ASP A 121 11.74 5.66 -15.57
CA ASP A 121 12.03 5.46 -14.15
C ASP A 121 12.52 6.75 -13.44
N VAL A 122 12.76 7.83 -14.19
CA VAL A 122 13.21 9.12 -13.65
C VAL A 122 12.03 9.91 -13.07
N ALA A 123 12.19 10.40 -11.85
CA ALA A 123 11.21 11.23 -11.14
C ALA A 123 11.11 12.67 -11.69
N THR A 124 10.80 12.82 -12.97
CA THR A 124 10.47 14.12 -13.58
C THR A 124 8.97 14.40 -13.51
N LEU A 125 8.59 15.67 -13.47
CA LEU A 125 7.18 16.07 -13.36
C LEU A 125 6.27 15.42 -14.42
N PRO A 126 6.64 15.35 -15.73
CA PRO A 126 5.80 14.70 -16.73
C PRO A 126 5.61 13.19 -16.47
N VAL A 127 6.67 12.50 -16.03
CA VAL A 127 6.63 11.06 -15.73
C VAL A 127 5.72 10.79 -14.53
N VAL A 128 5.86 11.58 -13.46
CA VAL A 128 5.03 11.44 -12.26
C VAL A 128 3.57 11.73 -12.57
N LEU A 129 3.26 12.81 -13.30
CA LEU A 129 1.89 13.12 -13.70
C LEU A 129 1.29 12.04 -14.61
N GLY A 130 2.07 11.50 -15.54
CA GLY A 130 1.64 10.39 -16.39
C GLY A 130 1.26 9.15 -15.60
N LYS A 131 2.08 8.76 -14.60
CA LYS A 131 1.78 7.64 -13.71
C LYS A 131 0.53 7.89 -12.87
N ILE A 132 0.36 9.09 -12.33
CA ILE A 132 -0.87 9.47 -11.59
C ILE A 132 -2.10 9.33 -12.50
N CYS A 133 -2.04 9.78 -13.76
CA CYS A 133 -3.16 9.64 -14.68
C CYS A 133 -3.50 8.18 -15.00
N ILE A 134 -2.50 7.33 -15.22
CA ILE A 134 -2.73 5.90 -15.48
C ILE A 134 -3.33 5.23 -14.23
N ASP A 135 -2.82 5.54 -13.05
CA ASP A 135 -3.32 5.00 -11.79
C ASP A 135 -4.78 5.41 -11.53
N GLN A 136 -5.11 6.70 -11.69
CA GLN A 136 -6.43 7.25 -11.37
C GLN A 136 -7.49 6.99 -12.45
N PHE A 137 -7.12 6.93 -13.73
CA PHE A 137 -8.08 6.79 -14.84
C PHE A 137 -7.98 5.46 -15.60
N GLY A 138 -6.89 4.70 -15.41
CA GLY A 138 -6.68 3.41 -16.05
C GLY A 138 -6.85 2.23 -15.10
N TYR A 139 -6.23 2.29 -13.91
CA TYR A 139 -6.28 1.19 -12.93
C TYR A 139 -7.46 1.31 -11.96
N ASN A 140 -7.65 2.48 -11.35
CA ASN A 140 -8.72 2.75 -10.37
C ASN A 140 -9.91 3.49 -11.01
N VAL A 141 -10.58 2.88 -11.98
CA VAL A 141 -11.62 3.56 -12.79
C VAL A 141 -12.93 3.85 -12.02
N LEU A 142 -13.07 3.43 -10.75
CA LEU A 142 -14.31 3.53 -9.96
C LEU A 142 -14.07 3.85 -8.49
#